data_AF-A0A813L3D5-F1
#
_entry.id   AF-A0A813L3D5-F1
#
_cell.length_a   1.000
_cell.length_b   1.000
_cell.length_c   1.000
_cell.angle_alpha   90.00
_cell.angle_beta   90.00
_cell.angle_gamma   90.00
#
_symmetry.space_group_name_H-M   'P 1'
#
loop_
_entity.id
_entity.type
_entity.pdbx_description
1 polymer ?
#
loop_
_entity_poly.entity_id
_entity_poly.type
_entity_poly.pdbx_seq_one_letter_code
_entity_poly.pdbx_strand_id
1 'polypeptide(L)'
;LMTRRSARILLALAASDPDDNLAVLRETLRIAAARKIGSFYDPRDPRRNVSSVLDEFKEDRSKTFLVLGIRYGWGAKGARAAETFDGLGATGRLFVVKNRLPPSLEDFRPEVLLSEAEILRSGRESEQEMPARWEESELRQSDLGGCCCDCCHSAGCNIGPKFPHLSNANQFLTPELFSSLCRLGYRLSADAVHAISQDGQLE
;
A
#
# COMPACT_ATOMS: atom_id res chain seq x y z
N LEU A 1 -10.37 -2.78 13.52
CA LEU A 1 -10.52 -1.31 13.43
C LEU A 1 -11.97 -0.93 13.12
N MET A 2 -12.59 -1.49 12.09
CA MET A 2 -14.00 -1.20 11.75
C MET A 2 -15.01 -1.42 12.90
N THR A 3 -14.87 -2.47 13.72
CA THR A 3 -15.73 -2.68 14.91
C THR A 3 -15.64 -1.53 15.91
N ARG A 4 -14.48 -0.87 15.99
CA ARG A 4 -14.24 0.32 16.81
C ARG A 4 -14.69 1.61 16.11
N ARG A 5 -15.28 1.52 14.91
CA ARG A 5 -15.74 2.64 14.07
C ARG A 5 -14.68 3.72 13.87
N SER A 6 -13.43 3.31 13.64
CA SER A 6 -12.33 4.24 13.39
C SER A 6 -12.66 5.16 12.22
N ALA A 7 -12.62 6.48 12.42
CA ALA A 7 -12.92 7.46 11.37
C ALA A 7 -11.98 7.31 10.16
N ARG A 8 -10.72 6.92 10.42
CA ARG A 8 -9.70 6.72 9.39
C ARG A 8 -8.97 5.40 9.62
N ILE A 9 -8.79 4.65 8.54
CA ILE A 9 -8.07 3.38 8.54
C ILE A 9 -7.07 3.41 7.40
N LEU A 10 -5.77 3.31 7.71
CA LEU A 10 -4.73 3.03 6.72
C LEU A 10 -4.48 1.52 6.68
N LEU A 11 -4.60 0.93 5.49
CA LEU A 11 -4.38 -0.48 5.23
C LEU A 11 -3.23 -0.63 4.23
N ALA A 12 -2.08 -1.09 4.72
CA ALA A 12 -1.00 -1.58 3.88
C ALA A 12 -1.31 -3.03 3.45
N LEU A 13 -1.66 -3.23 2.18
CA LEU A 13 -1.99 -4.52 1.61
C LEU A 13 -0.72 -5.25 1.15
N ALA A 14 -0.23 -6.15 1.99
CA ALA A 14 0.96 -6.98 1.75
C ALA A 14 0.58 -8.42 1.34
N ALA A 15 -0.27 -8.57 0.32
CA ALA A 15 -0.61 -9.87 -0.25
C ALA A 15 0.23 -10.16 -1.50
N SER A 16 0.55 -11.44 -1.75
CA SER A 16 1.09 -11.87 -3.04
C SER A 16 -0.01 -11.78 -4.09
N ASP A 17 0.01 -10.71 -4.87
CA ASP A 17 -1.03 -10.37 -5.84
C ASP A 17 -0.39 -9.59 -7.00
N PRO A 18 0.40 -10.23 -7.87
CA PRO A 18 1.12 -9.52 -8.93
C PRO A 18 0.20 -8.85 -9.95
N ASP A 19 -1.03 -9.35 -10.11
CA ASP A 19 -1.99 -8.86 -11.11
C ASP A 19 -3.01 -7.86 -10.54
N ASP A 20 -2.77 -7.31 -9.35
CA ASP A 20 -3.66 -6.32 -8.74
C ASP A 20 -5.13 -6.79 -8.63
N ASN A 21 -5.38 -8.09 -8.41
CA ASN A 21 -6.74 -8.63 -8.27
C ASN A 21 -7.43 -8.18 -6.99
N LEU A 22 -6.65 -7.81 -5.96
CA LEU A 22 -7.13 -7.36 -4.65
C LEU A 22 -8.06 -8.38 -3.97
N ALA A 23 -7.85 -9.68 -4.23
CA ALA A 23 -8.75 -10.75 -3.77
C ALA A 23 -8.98 -10.72 -2.25
N VAL A 24 -7.90 -10.56 -1.47
CA VAL A 24 -7.96 -10.46 0.00
C VAL A 24 -8.76 -9.23 0.45
N LEU A 25 -8.59 -8.09 -0.23
CA LEU A 25 -9.35 -6.88 0.08
C LEU A 25 -10.83 -7.09 -0.24
N ARG A 26 -11.17 -7.56 -1.44
CA ARG A 26 -12.56 -7.86 -1.85
C ARG A 26 -13.27 -8.76 -0.84
N GLU A 27 -12.60 -9.84 -0.44
CA GLU A 27 -13.14 -10.76 0.54
C GLU A 27 -13.32 -10.12 1.92
N THR A 28 -12.35 -9.29 2.35
CA THR A 28 -12.47 -8.51 3.59
C THR A 28 -13.66 -7.56 3.58
N LEU A 29 -13.88 -6.83 2.47
CA LEU A 29 -15.02 -5.93 2.31
C LEU A 29 -16.35 -6.73 2.37
N ARG A 30 -16.39 -7.88 1.69
CA ARG A 30 -17.55 -8.78 1.68
C ARG A 30 -17.87 -9.31 3.08
N ILE A 31 -16.87 -9.77 3.82
CA ILE A 31 -17.03 -10.26 5.20
C ILE A 31 -17.55 -9.14 6.12
N ALA A 32 -16.98 -7.94 6.02
CA ALA A 32 -17.42 -6.81 6.84
C ALA A 32 -18.89 -6.43 6.58
N ALA A 33 -19.32 -6.46 5.32
CA ALA A 33 -20.70 -6.25 4.92
C ALA A 33 -21.62 -7.37 5.41
N ALA A 34 -21.25 -8.64 5.21
CA ALA A 34 -22.01 -9.81 5.64
C ALA A 34 -22.21 -9.84 7.16
N ARG A 35 -21.20 -9.40 7.93
CA ARG A 35 -21.25 -9.26 9.39
C ARG A 35 -21.95 -7.99 9.87
N LYS A 36 -22.51 -7.19 8.96
CA LYS A 36 -23.20 -5.92 9.26
C LYS A 36 -22.34 -4.91 10.04
N ILE A 37 -21.02 -4.97 9.86
CA ILE A 37 -20.08 -4.03 10.52
C ILE A 37 -20.14 -2.66 9.82
N GLY A 38 -20.13 -2.68 8.49
CA GLY A 38 -20.28 -1.49 7.66
C GLY A 38 -20.27 -1.83 6.17
N SER A 39 -20.74 -0.89 5.36
CA SER A 39 -20.69 -0.96 3.90
C SER A 39 -19.66 0.01 3.35
N PHE A 40 -19.23 -0.21 2.11
CA PHE A 40 -18.21 0.61 1.45
C PHE A 40 -18.78 1.31 0.23
N TYR A 41 -18.21 2.45 -0.14
CA TYR A 41 -18.64 3.26 -1.29
C TYR A 41 -17.47 4.07 -1.86
N ASP A 42 -17.57 4.55 -3.12
CA ASP A 42 -16.63 5.54 -3.65
C ASP A 42 -16.91 6.90 -3.00
N PRO A 43 -15.94 7.51 -2.30
CA PRO A 43 -16.16 8.83 -1.70
C PRO A 43 -16.46 9.93 -2.72
N ARG A 44 -16.05 9.77 -3.99
CA ARG A 44 -16.32 10.73 -5.08
C ARG A 44 -17.72 10.59 -5.66
N ASP A 45 -18.26 9.38 -5.67
CA ASP A 45 -19.64 9.10 -6.08
C ASP A 45 -20.19 7.86 -5.35
N PRO A 46 -20.94 8.06 -4.25
CA PRO A 46 -21.46 6.96 -3.44
C PRO A 46 -22.43 6.00 -4.15
N ARG A 47 -22.86 6.31 -5.38
CA ARG A 47 -23.76 5.45 -6.17
C ARG A 47 -22.99 4.39 -6.96
N ARG A 48 -21.67 4.56 -7.13
CA ARG A 48 -20.84 3.62 -7.91
C ARG A 48 -20.64 2.30 -7.16
N ASN A 49 -20.58 1.23 -7.93
CA ASN A 49 -20.25 -0.09 -7.40
C ASN A 49 -18.78 -0.11 -6.96
N VAL A 50 -18.53 -0.50 -5.71
CA VAL A 50 -17.18 -0.61 -5.15
C VAL A 50 -16.28 -1.52 -5.99
N SER A 51 -16.83 -2.57 -6.60
CA SER A 51 -16.06 -3.47 -7.48
C SER A 51 -15.45 -2.72 -8.66
N SER A 52 -16.20 -1.81 -9.27
CA SER A 52 -15.71 -0.98 -10.38
C SER A 52 -14.59 -0.03 -9.93
N VAL A 53 -14.65 0.50 -8.70
CA VAL A 53 -13.58 1.32 -8.13
C VAL A 53 -12.29 0.50 -7.93
N LEU A 54 -12.43 -0.75 -7.49
CA LEU A 54 -11.32 -1.68 -7.33
C LEU A 54 -10.71 -2.07 -8.69
N ASP A 55 -11.56 -2.28 -9.71
CA ASP A 55 -11.12 -2.60 -11.07
C ASP A 55 -10.37 -1.41 -11.70
N GLU A 56 -10.86 -0.18 -11.53
CA GLU A 56 -10.15 1.03 -11.98
C GLU A 56 -8.80 1.21 -11.29
N PHE A 57 -8.67 0.87 -10.01
CA PHE A 57 -7.37 0.91 -9.32
C PHE A 57 -6.41 -0.15 -9.86
N LYS A 58 -6.93 -1.35 -10.16
CA LYS A 58 -6.17 -2.42 -10.81
C LYS A 58 -5.64 -1.98 -12.17
N GLU A 59 -6.51 -1.44 -13.02
CA GLU A 59 -6.18 -1.01 -14.39
C GLU A 59 -5.22 0.19 -14.40
N ASP A 60 -5.41 1.13 -13.48
CA ASP A 60 -4.57 2.33 -13.37
C ASP A 60 -3.34 2.07 -12.49
N ARG A 61 -2.26 1.59 -13.12
CA ARG A 61 -0.96 1.33 -12.46
C ARG A 61 -0.25 2.57 -11.94
N SER A 62 -0.68 3.77 -12.32
CA SER A 62 -0.10 5.02 -11.80
C SER A 62 -0.57 5.36 -10.39
N LYS A 63 -1.74 4.85 -9.96
CA LYS A 63 -2.27 5.10 -8.62
C LYS A 63 -1.46 4.35 -7.56
N THR A 64 -0.95 5.12 -6.60
CA THR A 64 -0.18 4.64 -5.45
C THR A 64 -1.07 4.14 -4.31
N PHE A 65 -2.30 4.66 -4.21
CA PHE A 65 -3.27 4.25 -3.19
C PHE A 65 -4.73 4.36 -3.68
N LEU A 66 -5.63 3.71 -2.94
CA LEU A 66 -7.08 3.70 -3.15
C LEU A 66 -7.77 4.26 -1.90
N VAL A 67 -8.86 5.01 -2.08
CA VAL A 67 -9.72 5.47 -0.98
C VAL A 67 -11.13 4.91 -1.14
N LEU A 68 -11.65 4.33 -0.07
CA LEU A 68 -13.05 3.90 0.04
C LEU A 68 -13.70 4.59 1.23
N GLY A 69 -14.93 5.08 1.05
CA GLY A 69 -15.79 5.48 2.15
C GLY A 69 -16.33 4.25 2.88
N ILE A 70 -16.55 4.39 4.18
CA ILE A 70 -17.15 3.39 5.06
C ILE A 70 -18.42 4.00 5.65
N ARG A 71 -19.55 3.29 5.58
CA ARG A 71 -20.74 3.60 6.39
C ARG A 71 -20.85 2.55 7.48
N TYR A 72 -20.78 2.99 8.73
CA TYR A 72 -20.84 2.10 9.88
C TYR A 72 -22.28 1.75 10.23
N GLY A 73 -22.48 0.48 10.60
CA GLY A 73 -23.79 -0.03 10.98
C GLY A 73 -24.70 -0.39 9.80
N TRP A 74 -25.79 -1.07 10.13
CA TRP A 74 -26.86 -1.44 9.21
C TRP A 74 -28.15 -0.87 9.79
N GLY A 75 -28.92 -0.13 8.98
CA GLY A 75 -30.10 0.63 9.41
C GLY A 75 -30.88 -0.06 10.52
N ALA A 76 -30.71 0.43 11.76
CA ALA A 76 -31.55 0.03 12.88
C ALA A 76 -32.76 0.97 12.90
N LYS A 77 -33.95 0.37 12.80
CA LYS A 77 -35.22 0.97 13.22
C LYS A 77 -35.11 1.32 14.72
N GLY A 78 -34.54 2.48 14.99
CA GLY A 78 -34.07 2.88 16.31
C GLY A 78 -33.09 4.03 16.19
N ALA A 79 -33.41 4.99 15.31
CA ALA A 79 -32.70 6.25 15.12
C ALA A 79 -32.87 7.19 16.33
N ARG A 80 -32.57 6.69 17.53
CA ARG A 80 -32.37 7.50 18.74
C ARG A 80 -30.91 7.50 19.21
N ALA A 81 -30.03 6.74 18.53
CA ALA A 81 -28.59 6.74 18.78
C ALA A 81 -27.78 7.51 17.72
N ALA A 82 -28.45 8.11 16.73
CA ALA A 82 -27.80 8.94 15.71
C ALA A 82 -27.69 10.43 16.11
N GLU A 83 -28.34 10.84 17.21
CA GLU A 83 -28.41 12.24 17.63
C GLU A 83 -27.40 12.61 18.74
N THR A 84 -26.60 11.67 19.26
CA THR A 84 -25.73 11.94 20.43
C THR A 84 -24.23 11.96 20.14
N PHE A 85 -23.80 11.83 18.88
CA PHE A 85 -22.39 11.96 18.50
C PHE A 85 -22.27 12.56 17.09
N ASP A 86 -22.44 13.88 16.98
CA ASP A 86 -22.00 14.79 15.89
C ASP A 86 -21.67 14.17 14.51
N GLY A 87 -22.53 13.34 13.89
CA GLY A 87 -22.36 12.83 12.52
C GLY A 87 -21.09 12.01 12.18
N LEU A 88 -20.03 12.09 12.98
CA LEU A 88 -18.66 11.63 12.77
C LEU A 88 -18.51 10.14 13.06
N GLY A 89 -19.41 9.56 13.85
CA GLY A 89 -19.41 8.12 14.18
C GLY A 89 -20.13 7.23 13.16
N ALA A 90 -20.82 7.82 12.18
CA ALA A 90 -21.62 7.08 11.20
C ALA A 90 -20.82 6.68 9.96
N THR A 91 -19.73 7.39 9.66
CA THR A 91 -18.90 7.14 8.49
C THR A 91 -17.41 7.10 8.84
N GLY A 92 -16.62 6.50 7.96
CA GLY A 92 -15.17 6.51 8.04
C GLY A 92 -14.57 6.39 6.66
N ARG A 93 -13.25 6.36 6.58
CA ARG A 93 -12.51 6.19 5.32
C ARG A 93 -11.42 5.14 5.46
N LEU A 94 -11.30 4.32 4.43
CA LEU A 94 -10.28 3.30 4.26
C LEU A 94 -9.32 3.74 3.16
N PHE A 95 -8.08 3.99 3.54
CA PHE A 95 -6.95 4.26 2.65
C PHE A 95 -6.20 2.96 2.45
N VAL A 96 -6.15 2.44 1.23
CA VAL A 96 -5.45 1.21 0.89
C VAL A 96 -4.19 1.54 0.12
N VAL A 97 -3.04 1.21 0.70
CA VAL A 97 -1.74 1.27 0.03
C VAL A 97 -1.36 -0.17 -0.31
N LYS A 98 -1.14 -0.46 -1.58
CA LYS A 98 -0.67 -1.77 -2.01
C LYS A 98 0.78 -1.65 -2.46
N ASN A 99 1.61 -2.62 -2.10
CA ASN A 99 2.96 -2.71 -2.63
C ASN A 99 2.92 -3.14 -4.10
N ARG A 100 2.88 -2.17 -5.01
CA ARG A 100 2.90 -2.33 -6.48
C ARG A 100 3.94 -1.38 -7.05
N LEU A 101 4.53 -1.70 -8.20
CA LEU A 101 5.49 -0.81 -8.87
C LEU A 101 4.77 0.04 -9.91
N PRO A 102 4.59 1.36 -9.70
CA PRO A 102 4.04 2.25 -10.70
C PRO A 102 5.02 2.38 -11.89
N PRO A 103 4.53 2.62 -13.12
CA PRO A 103 5.40 2.78 -14.29
C PRO A 103 6.46 3.86 -14.13
N SER A 104 6.16 4.94 -13.39
CA SER A 104 7.10 6.01 -13.09
C SER A 104 8.30 5.60 -12.23
N LEU A 105 8.25 4.42 -11.61
CA LEU A 105 9.30 3.88 -10.75
C LEU A 105 9.97 2.62 -11.34
N GLU A 106 9.53 2.10 -12.49
CA GLU A 106 10.07 0.86 -13.07
C GLU A 106 11.54 0.99 -13.50
N ASP A 107 11.93 2.16 -14.00
CA ASP A 107 13.29 2.43 -14.47
C ASP A 107 14.26 2.87 -13.36
N PHE A 108 13.81 2.87 -12.09
CA PHE A 108 14.68 3.28 -10.99
C PHE A 108 15.78 2.25 -10.78
N ARG A 109 17.00 2.73 -10.54
CA ARG A 109 18.08 1.88 -10.03
C ARG A 109 17.84 1.60 -8.54
N PRO A 110 18.32 0.47 -8.01
CA PRO A 110 18.41 0.29 -6.57
C PRO A 110 19.17 1.47 -5.95
N GLU A 111 18.58 2.06 -4.92
CA GLU A 111 19.22 3.15 -4.18
C GLU A 111 20.17 2.60 -3.13
N VAL A 112 21.01 3.50 -2.60
CA VAL A 112 21.87 3.20 -1.45
C VAL A 112 21.11 2.50 -0.32
N LEU A 113 21.80 1.57 0.33
CA LEU A 113 21.25 0.82 1.45
C LEU A 113 20.77 1.77 2.54
N LEU A 114 19.70 1.38 3.24
CA LEU A 114 19.22 2.13 4.39
C LEU A 114 20.32 2.21 5.46
N SER A 115 20.65 3.43 5.87
CA SER A 115 21.51 3.64 7.03
C SER A 115 20.71 3.54 8.32
N GLU A 116 21.37 3.19 9.42
CA GLU A 116 20.76 3.24 10.75
C GLU A 116 20.24 4.65 11.08
N ALA A 117 20.99 5.68 10.67
CA ALA A 117 20.57 7.06 10.83
C ALA A 117 19.27 7.38 10.08
N GLU A 118 19.10 6.88 8.85
CA GLU A 118 17.86 7.04 8.06
C GLU A 118 16.68 6.31 8.71
N ILE A 119 16.91 5.16 9.35
CA ILE A 119 15.87 4.40 10.05
C ILE A 119 15.46 5.10 11.35
N LEU A 120 16.43 5.63 12.10
CA LEU A 120 16.20 6.25 13.41
C LEU A 120 15.73 7.71 13.32
N ARG A 121 16.08 8.44 12.26
CA ARG A 121 15.68 9.84 12.06
C ARG A 121 14.48 9.90 11.14
N SER A 122 13.49 10.72 11.50
CA SER A 122 12.31 11.00 10.67
C SER A 122 12.60 11.89 9.44
N GLY A 123 13.82 11.89 8.91
CA GLY A 123 14.27 12.80 7.86
C GLY A 123 15.37 12.21 6.98
N ARG A 124 15.34 12.58 5.70
CA ARG A 124 16.24 12.07 4.66
C ARG A 124 17.50 12.93 4.60
N GLU A 125 18.48 12.60 5.42
CA GLU A 125 19.85 13.14 5.31
C GLU A 125 20.83 11.97 5.22
N SER A 126 20.99 11.46 4.00
CA SER A 126 22.04 10.52 3.69
C SER A 126 22.61 10.94 2.33
N GLU A 127 23.65 11.78 2.37
CA GLU A 127 24.57 12.02 1.25
C GLU A 127 25.49 10.79 1.08
N GLN A 128 24.94 9.58 1.14
CA GLN A 128 25.74 8.38 0.89
C GLN A 128 25.95 8.25 -0.60
N GLU A 129 27.23 8.27 -0.98
CA GLU A 129 27.66 7.95 -2.34
C GLU A 129 27.24 6.52 -2.69
N MET A 130 26.81 6.33 -3.94
CA MET A 130 26.44 5.02 -4.44
C MET A 130 27.68 4.11 -4.41
N PRO A 131 27.58 2.84 -3.97
CA PRO A 131 28.72 1.94 -4.00
C PRO A 131 29.26 1.82 -5.43
N ALA A 132 30.57 1.97 -5.63
CA ALA A 132 31.24 1.90 -6.94
C ALA A 132 30.84 0.66 -7.77
N ARG A 133 30.51 -0.45 -7.08
CA ARG A 133 30.01 -1.70 -7.68
C ARG A 133 28.73 -1.51 -8.53
N TRP A 134 27.95 -0.47 -8.28
CA TRP A 134 26.69 -0.19 -8.96
C TRP A 134 26.78 0.97 -9.97
N GLU A 135 27.89 1.72 -10.00
CA GLU A 135 28.08 2.80 -10.98
C GLU A 135 28.04 2.27 -12.40
N GLU A 136 28.67 1.11 -12.62
CA GLU A 136 28.72 0.43 -13.91
C GLU A 136 27.58 -0.57 -14.12
N SER A 137 26.71 -0.78 -13.13
CA SER A 137 25.64 -1.77 -13.23
C SER A 137 24.40 -1.17 -13.90
N GLU A 138 23.89 -1.87 -14.91
CA GLU A 138 22.58 -1.59 -15.51
C GLU A 138 21.40 -2.20 -14.73
N LEU A 139 21.66 -2.77 -13.54
CA LEU A 139 20.63 -3.42 -12.72
C LEU A 139 19.54 -2.41 -12.32
N ARG A 140 18.29 -2.72 -12.68
CA ARG A 140 17.12 -1.94 -12.27
C ARG A 140 16.52 -2.52 -11.00
N GLN A 141 15.79 -1.67 -10.27
CA GLN A 141 15.03 -2.10 -9.10
C GLN A 141 14.01 -3.20 -9.47
N SER A 142 13.40 -3.11 -10.66
CA SER A 142 12.51 -4.13 -11.21
C SER A 142 13.19 -5.47 -11.47
N ASP A 143 14.51 -5.50 -11.60
CA ASP A 143 15.26 -6.73 -11.87
C ASP A 143 15.56 -7.50 -10.60
N LEU A 144 15.45 -6.87 -9.43
CA LEU A 144 15.70 -7.52 -8.14
C LEU A 144 14.71 -8.68 -7.94
N GLY A 145 15.21 -9.85 -7.59
CA GLY A 145 14.39 -11.01 -7.25
C GLY A 145 14.85 -11.61 -5.95
N GLY A 146 14.20 -12.70 -5.54
CA GLY A 146 14.62 -13.40 -4.34
C GLY A 146 15.86 -14.25 -4.62
N CYS A 147 16.96 -13.96 -3.92
CA CYS A 147 18.24 -14.65 -4.05
C CYS A 147 18.98 -14.64 -2.70
N CYS A 148 20.12 -15.31 -2.60
CA CYS A 148 20.83 -15.44 -1.32
C CYS A 148 21.73 -14.25 -0.96
N CYS A 149 22.16 -13.43 -1.92
CA CYS A 149 23.03 -12.28 -1.71
C CYS A 149 23.02 -11.30 -2.89
N ASP A 150 23.51 -10.07 -2.71
CA ASP A 150 23.39 -9.02 -3.74
C ASP A 150 24.20 -9.30 -5.03
N CYS A 151 25.19 -10.19 -5.01
CA CYS A 151 25.86 -10.61 -6.27
C CYS A 151 25.05 -11.58 -7.12
N CYS A 152 24.09 -12.29 -6.53
CA CYS A 152 23.21 -13.17 -7.27
C CYS A 152 22.22 -12.43 -8.17
N HIS A 153 21.95 -11.14 -7.92
CA HIS A 153 21.07 -10.34 -8.78
C HIS A 153 21.56 -10.24 -10.22
N SER A 154 22.88 -10.22 -10.44
CA SER A 154 23.51 -10.11 -11.76
C SER A 154 24.19 -11.40 -12.25
N ALA A 155 24.40 -12.40 -11.38
CA ALA A 155 25.15 -13.62 -11.69
C ALA A 155 24.28 -14.78 -12.23
N GLY A 156 23.08 -14.51 -12.75
CA GLY A 156 22.18 -15.53 -13.30
C GLY A 156 21.47 -16.41 -12.26
N CYS A 157 21.68 -16.19 -10.97
CA CYS A 157 20.98 -16.89 -9.88
C CYS A 157 19.61 -16.27 -9.54
N ASN A 158 19.28 -15.15 -10.16
CA ASN A 158 18.08 -14.36 -9.92
C ASN A 158 16.86 -14.93 -10.67
N ILE A 159 16.40 -16.09 -10.23
CA ILE A 159 15.32 -16.87 -10.87
C ILE A 159 14.01 -16.70 -10.10
N GLY A 160 12.92 -16.44 -10.82
CA GLY A 160 11.57 -16.39 -10.27
C GLY A 160 10.95 -14.99 -10.29
N PRO A 161 9.87 -14.79 -9.51
CA PRO A 161 9.18 -13.50 -9.42
C PRO A 161 10.11 -12.36 -9.02
N LYS A 162 9.85 -11.20 -9.60
CA LYS A 162 10.66 -10.00 -9.44
C LYS A 162 9.99 -8.99 -8.53
N PHE A 163 10.78 -8.01 -8.13
CA PHE A 163 10.33 -6.87 -7.36
C PHE A 163 9.07 -6.23 -7.98
N PRO A 164 8.06 -5.86 -7.17
CA PRO A 164 8.01 -5.96 -5.71
C PRO A 164 7.36 -7.26 -5.21
N HIS A 165 6.95 -8.15 -6.11
CA HIS A 165 6.15 -9.34 -5.82
C HIS A 165 7.02 -10.59 -5.73
N LEU A 166 7.70 -10.74 -4.60
CA LEU A 166 8.68 -11.79 -4.38
C LEU A 166 8.04 -13.01 -3.70
N SER A 167 8.55 -14.20 -4.01
CA SER A 167 8.22 -15.40 -3.23
C SER A 167 9.13 -15.48 -2.00
N ASN A 168 8.64 -15.04 -0.84
CA ASN A 168 9.42 -15.02 0.39
C ASN A 168 9.40 -16.34 1.18
N ALA A 169 8.73 -17.39 0.66
CA ALA A 169 8.47 -18.61 1.42
C ALA A 169 9.74 -19.33 1.90
N ASN A 170 10.89 -19.15 1.24
CA ASN A 170 12.17 -19.78 1.61
C ASN A 170 13.41 -18.94 1.25
N GLN A 171 13.26 -17.61 1.09
CA GLN A 171 14.35 -16.74 0.64
C GLN A 171 14.61 -15.61 1.64
N PHE A 172 15.87 -15.31 1.89
CA PHE A 172 16.25 -14.13 2.66
C PHE A 172 16.05 -12.87 1.78
N LEU A 173 15.58 -11.78 2.39
CA LEU A 173 15.64 -10.48 1.75
C LEU A 173 17.11 -10.04 1.76
N THR A 174 17.72 -9.89 0.58
CA THR A 174 19.04 -9.27 0.51
C THR A 174 18.95 -7.82 1.00
N PRO A 175 20.04 -7.22 1.51
CA PRO A 175 20.02 -5.83 1.96
C PRO A 175 19.47 -4.86 0.90
N GLU A 176 19.83 -5.08 -0.37
CA GLU A 176 19.39 -4.23 -1.47
C GLU A 176 17.90 -4.38 -1.77
N LEU A 177 17.39 -5.61 -1.73
CA LEU A 177 15.98 -5.90 -1.90
C LEU A 177 15.14 -5.32 -0.76
N PHE A 178 15.61 -5.46 0.47
CA PHE A 178 14.98 -4.89 1.65
C PHE A 178 14.94 -3.36 1.58
N SER A 179 16.09 -2.72 1.30
CA SER A 179 16.19 -1.26 1.11
C SER A 179 15.19 -0.78 0.04
N SER A 180 15.18 -1.45 -1.11
CA SER A 180 14.28 -1.14 -2.23
C SER A 180 12.80 -1.27 -1.85
N LEU A 181 12.42 -2.30 -1.09
CA LEU A 181 11.04 -2.47 -0.60
C LEU A 181 10.63 -1.37 0.38
N CYS A 182 11.51 -1.00 1.32
CA CYS A 182 11.26 0.09 2.26
C CYS A 182 11.09 1.43 1.55
N ARG A 183 11.97 1.74 0.59
CA ARG A 183 11.90 2.97 -0.20
C ARG A 183 10.65 3.02 -1.09
N LEU A 184 10.27 1.89 -1.69
CA LEU A 184 9.01 1.79 -2.41
C LEU A 184 7.82 2.04 -1.47
N GLY A 185 7.78 1.37 -0.32
CA GLY A 185 6.71 1.56 0.67
C GLY A 185 6.58 3.02 1.14
N TYR A 186 7.70 3.70 1.37
CA TYR A 186 7.73 5.13 1.70
C TYR A 186 7.10 5.98 0.57
N ARG A 187 7.52 5.77 -0.68
CA ARG A 187 6.98 6.49 -1.84
C ARG A 187 5.48 6.25 -2.04
N LEU A 188 5.05 4.99 -2.00
CA LEU A 188 3.65 4.62 -2.24
C LEU A 188 2.72 5.13 -1.14
N SER A 189 3.21 5.22 0.08
CA SER A 189 2.40 5.66 1.23
C SER A 189 2.36 7.18 1.38
N ALA A 190 3.28 7.94 0.77
CA ALA A 190 3.38 9.39 0.94
C ALA A 190 2.05 10.11 0.68
N ASP A 191 1.42 9.86 -0.47
CA ASP A 191 0.16 10.50 -0.84
C ASP A 191 -1.01 10.05 0.06
N ALA A 192 -1.04 8.77 0.43
CA ALA A 192 -2.06 8.24 1.34
C ALA A 192 -1.95 8.83 2.75
N VAL A 193 -0.71 8.98 3.26
CA VAL A 193 -0.40 9.60 4.56
C VAL A 193 -0.71 11.09 4.52
N HIS A 194 -0.44 11.77 3.40
CA HIS A 194 -0.86 13.15 3.23
C HIS A 194 -2.39 13.26 3.26
N ALA A 195 -3.09 12.45 2.45
CA ALA A 195 -4.55 12.46 2.36
C ALA A 195 -5.24 12.16 3.70
N ILE A 196 -4.79 11.13 4.44
CA ILE A 196 -5.37 10.79 5.76
C ILE A 196 -5.11 11.86 6.83
N SER A 197 -4.04 12.65 6.67
CA SER A 197 -3.70 13.75 7.58
C SER A 197 -4.55 15.00 7.30
N GLN A 198 -4.80 15.31 6.03
CA GLN A 198 -5.59 16.47 5.60
C GLN A 198 -7.11 16.29 5.75
N ASP A 199 -7.59 15.05 5.83
CA ASP A 199 -9.03 14.72 5.91
C ASP A 199 -9.75 15.17 7.19
N GLY A 200 -9.08 15.96 8.04
CA GLY A 200 -9.71 16.71 9.14
C GLY A 200 -10.25 18.08 8.72
N GLN A 201 -10.07 18.49 7.46
CA GLN A 201 -10.49 19.80 6.94
C GLN A 201 -11.57 19.73 5.85
N LEU A 202 -12.04 18.54 5.50
CA LEU A 202 -13.12 18.33 4.52
C LEU A 202 -14.43 18.01 5.28
N GLU A 203 -15.00 19.05 5.90
CA GLU A 203 -16.40 19.10 6.32
C GLU A 203 -17.29 19.59 5.16
#